data_AF-A0A0A7EG83-F1
#
_entry.id   AF-A0A0A7EG83-F1
#
_cell.length_a   1.000
_cell.length_b   1.000
_cell.length_c   1.000
_cell.angle_alpha   90.00
_cell.angle_beta   90.00
_cell.angle_gamma   90.00
#
_symmetry.space_group_name_H-M   'P 1'
#
loop_
_entity.id
_entity.type
_entity.pdbx_description
1 polymer ?
#
loop_
_entity_poly.entity_id
_entity_poly.type
_entity_poly.pdbx_seq_one_letter_code
_entity_poly.pdbx_strand_id
1 'polypeptide(L)'
;MKSSNLALHNIKLIEFSNILVLIGAMSFLLNISLSSFYLSALIFGVLIGIFLGLCLPWLWKKEFSVANSIVTIIAVVTASIYLNNTVDLYACFQMLSSLIFTSGLIWYVQKSKLIKYLMA
;
A
#
# COMPACT_ATOMS: atom_id res chain seq x y z
N MET A 1 -26.40 -0.59 -8.25
CA MET A 1 -25.54 -1.38 -9.16
C MET A 1 -24.06 -1.01 -9.14
N LYS A 2 -23.65 0.21 -8.73
CA LYS A 2 -22.21 0.59 -8.64
C LYS A 2 -21.45 -0.11 -7.50
N SER A 3 -22.14 -0.46 -6.42
CA SER A 3 -21.54 -1.02 -5.21
C SER A 3 -20.97 -2.42 -5.36
N SER A 4 -21.67 -3.31 -6.07
CA SER A 4 -21.19 -4.68 -6.31
C SER A 4 -19.90 -4.68 -7.14
N ASN A 5 -19.78 -3.78 -8.11
CA ASN A 5 -18.58 -3.66 -8.95
C ASN A 5 -17.34 -3.19 -8.17
N LEU A 6 -17.52 -2.30 -7.19
CA LEU A 6 -16.41 -1.76 -6.39
C LEU A 6 -15.93 -2.78 -5.35
N ALA A 7 -16.85 -3.52 -4.72
CA ALA A 7 -16.52 -4.64 -3.84
C ALA A 7 -15.79 -5.76 -4.59
N LEU A 8 -16.27 -6.14 -5.78
CA LEU A 8 -15.60 -7.11 -6.66
C LEU A 8 -14.20 -6.67 -7.08
N HIS A 9 -14.01 -5.38 -7.38
CA HIS A 9 -12.70 -4.82 -7.69
C HIS A 9 -11.74 -4.92 -6.50
N ASN A 10 -12.19 -4.55 -5.31
CA ASN A 10 -11.36 -4.60 -4.09
C ASN A 10 -11.02 -6.04 -3.67
N ILE A 11 -11.95 -6.99 -3.87
CA ILE A 11 -11.69 -8.43 -3.66
C ILE A 11 -10.57 -8.90 -4.60
N LYS A 12 -10.65 -8.58 -5.90
CA LYS A 12 -9.58 -8.90 -6.87
C LYS A 12 -8.25 -8.29 -6.42
N LEU A 13 -8.26 -7.04 -5.95
CA LEU A 13 -7.05 -6.36 -5.48
C LEU A 13 -6.41 -7.07 -4.28
N ILE A 14 -7.22 -7.54 -3.32
CA ILE A 14 -6.75 -8.40 -2.22
C ILE A 14 -6.25 -9.75 -2.74
N GLU A 15 -6.88 -10.32 -3.77
CA GLU A 15 -6.41 -11.57 -4.39
C GLU A 15 -5.02 -11.42 -5.01
N PHE A 16 -4.74 -10.26 -5.60
CA PHE A 16 -3.44 -9.86 -6.14
C PHE A 16 -2.38 -9.50 -5.08
N SER A 17 -2.69 -9.57 -3.78
CA SER A 17 -1.73 -9.27 -2.71
C SER A 17 -0.41 -10.05 -2.82
N ASN A 18 -0.41 -11.31 -3.27
CA ASN A 18 0.83 -12.07 -3.50
C ASN A 18 1.77 -11.37 -4.50
N ILE A 19 1.21 -10.84 -5.58
CA ILE A 19 1.97 -10.14 -6.62
C ILE A 19 2.45 -8.80 -6.08
N LEU A 20 1.62 -8.07 -5.32
CA LEU A 20 2.02 -6.82 -4.68
C LEU A 20 3.18 -7.03 -3.69
N VAL A 21 3.12 -8.07 -2.88
CA VAL A 21 4.21 -8.45 -1.96
C VAL A 21 5.48 -8.76 -2.73
N LEU A 22 5.39 -9.55 -3.81
CA LEU A 22 6.55 -9.91 -4.62
C LEU A 22 7.19 -8.68 -5.28
N ILE A 23 6.38 -7.81 -5.90
CA ILE A 23 6.85 -6.56 -6.53
C ILE A 23 7.47 -5.65 -5.48
N GLY A 24 6.80 -5.47 -4.33
CA GLY A 24 7.31 -4.67 -3.23
C GLY A 24 8.64 -5.19 -2.70
N ALA A 25 8.75 -6.51 -2.46
CA ALA A 25 9.97 -7.15 -1.98
C ALA A 25 11.12 -7.02 -2.99
N MET A 26 10.87 -7.29 -4.28
CA MET A 26 11.89 -7.15 -5.32
C MET A 26 12.35 -5.70 -5.48
N SER A 27 11.40 -4.75 -5.50
CA SER A 27 11.73 -3.33 -5.56
C SER A 27 12.52 -2.87 -4.34
N PHE A 28 12.19 -3.38 -3.16
CA PHE A 28 12.88 -3.09 -1.91
C PHE A 28 14.32 -3.62 -1.90
N LEU A 29 14.50 -4.89 -2.31
CA LEU A 29 15.82 -5.53 -2.42
C LEU A 29 16.71 -4.84 -3.45
N LEU A 30 16.14 -4.45 -4.60
CA LEU A 30 16.87 -3.67 -5.61
C LEU A 30 17.27 -2.29 -5.09
N ASN A 31 16.39 -1.60 -4.36
CA ASN A 31 16.72 -0.30 -3.79
C ASN A 31 17.83 -0.40 -2.74
N ILE A 32 17.75 -1.34 -1.79
CA ILE A 32 18.77 -1.49 -0.74
C ILE A 32 20.12 -1.95 -1.32
N SER A 33 20.11 -2.73 -2.40
CA SER A 33 21.36 -3.18 -3.04
C SER A 33 22.04 -2.10 -3.89
N LEU A 34 21.30 -1.10 -4.37
CA LEU A 34 21.79 -0.08 -5.31
C LEU A 34 21.88 1.33 -4.71
N SER A 35 21.38 1.55 -3.50
CA SER A 35 21.33 2.89 -2.88
C SER A 35 21.63 2.86 -1.39
N SER A 36 22.04 4.01 -0.85
CA SER A 36 22.25 4.21 0.58
C SER A 36 21.00 3.91 1.39
N PHE A 37 21.17 3.47 2.63
CA PHE A 37 20.05 3.08 3.49
C PHE A 37 19.41 4.32 4.15
N TYR A 38 18.20 4.69 3.73
CA TYR A 38 17.48 5.85 4.29
C TYR A 38 16.53 5.40 5.39
N LEU A 39 17.04 5.30 6.62
CA LEU A 39 16.28 4.76 7.76
C LEU A 39 14.95 5.49 7.98
N SER A 40 14.91 6.82 7.83
CA SER A 40 13.68 7.60 7.95
C SER A 40 12.64 7.21 6.89
N ALA A 41 13.06 7.04 5.63
CA ALA A 41 12.19 6.64 4.52
C ALA A 41 11.55 5.28 4.78
N LEU A 42 12.34 4.35 5.32
CA LEU A 42 11.88 3.02 5.68
C LEU A 42 10.84 3.06 6.79
N ILE A 43 11.12 3.81 7.87
CA ILE A 43 10.20 3.95 9.00
C ILE A 43 8.87 4.55 8.51
N PHE A 44 8.91 5.64 7.74
CA PHE A 44 7.70 6.26 7.21
C PHE A 44 6.94 5.32 6.27
N GLY A 45 7.63 4.67 5.34
CA GLY A 45 7.00 3.74 4.40
C GLY A 45 6.33 2.56 5.10
N VAL A 46 6.97 1.99 6.12
CA VAL A 46 6.39 0.93 6.97
C VAL A 46 5.17 1.43 7.74
N LEU A 47 5.25 2.59 8.39
CA LEU A 47 4.13 3.14 9.16
C LEU A 47 2.91 3.42 8.27
N ILE A 48 3.12 4.03 7.11
CA ILE A 48 2.05 4.31 6.14
C ILE A 48 1.51 3.00 5.58
N GLY A 49 2.38 2.05 5.24
CA GLY A 49 1.95 0.75 4.70
C GLY A 49 1.18 -0.08 5.72
N ILE A 50 1.50 0.00 7.02
CA ILE A 50 0.70 -0.59 8.10
C ILE A 50 -0.67 0.05 8.17
N PHE A 51 -0.72 1.39 8.17
CA PHE A 51 -1.98 2.12 8.20
C PHE A 51 -2.87 1.77 7.00
N LEU A 52 -2.31 1.77 5.79
CA LEU A 52 -3.04 1.39 4.58
C LEU A 52 -3.46 -0.08 4.60
N GLY A 53 -2.55 -0.98 4.98
CA GLY A 53 -2.82 -2.41 5.07
C GLY A 53 -3.97 -2.74 6.03
N LEU A 54 -4.00 -2.09 7.19
CA LEU A 54 -5.01 -2.33 8.22
C LEU A 54 -6.30 -1.55 7.99
N CYS A 55 -6.26 -0.27 7.65
CA CYS A 55 -7.45 0.60 7.65
C CYS A 55 -8.26 0.56 6.35
N LEU A 56 -7.63 0.37 5.18
CA LEU A 56 -8.34 0.40 3.89
C LEU A 56 -9.47 -0.60 3.81
N PRO A 57 -9.25 -1.87 4.18
CA PRO A 57 -10.28 -2.87 3.95
C PRO A 57 -11.54 -2.60 4.76
N TRP A 58 -11.43 -1.96 5.92
CA TRP A 58 -12.58 -1.54 6.71
C TRP A 58 -13.36 -0.40 6.06
N LEU A 59 -12.67 0.51 5.39
CA LEU A 59 -13.27 1.63 4.65
C LEU A 59 -13.99 1.16 3.37
N TRP A 60 -13.51 0.08 2.74
CA TRP A 60 -14.09 -0.47 1.52
C TRP A 60 -15.52 -1.00 1.67
N LYS A 61 -15.93 -1.47 2.86
CA LYS A 61 -17.31 -1.93 3.11
C LYS A 61 -18.35 -0.80 3.05
N LYS A 62 -17.94 0.44 3.36
CA LYS A 62 -18.87 1.59 3.40
C LYS A 62 -19.11 2.23 2.03
N GLU A 63 -18.77 1.55 0.93
CA GLU A 63 -18.94 2.03 -0.45
C GLU A 63 -18.31 3.41 -0.75
N PHE A 64 -17.37 3.87 0.08
CA PHE A 64 -16.67 5.12 -0.18
C PHE A 64 -15.74 4.91 -1.37
N SER A 65 -16.17 5.30 -2.58
CA SER A 65 -15.24 5.46 -3.72
C SER A 65 -14.09 6.40 -3.35
N VAL A 66 -14.36 7.30 -2.40
CA VAL A 66 -13.41 8.20 -1.76
C VAL A 66 -12.28 7.44 -1.04
N ALA A 67 -12.50 6.22 -0.52
CA ALA A 67 -11.46 5.46 0.18
C ALA A 67 -10.29 5.09 -0.76
N ASN A 68 -10.59 4.64 -1.98
CA ASN A 68 -9.56 4.38 -2.98
C ASN A 68 -8.86 5.66 -3.42
N SER A 69 -9.61 6.75 -3.61
CA SER A 69 -9.01 8.06 -3.92
C SER A 69 -8.11 8.58 -2.78
N ILE A 70 -8.53 8.43 -1.52
CA ILE A 70 -7.75 8.81 -0.34
C ILE A 70 -6.44 8.03 -0.28
N VAL A 71 -6.44 6.74 -0.65
CA VAL A 71 -5.21 5.93 -0.69
C VAL A 71 -4.22 6.47 -1.69
N THR A 72 -4.69 6.69 -2.92
CA THR A 72 -3.85 7.21 -3.99
C THR A 72 -3.35 8.60 -3.63
N ILE A 73 -4.21 9.44 -3.04
CA ILE A 73 -3.84 10.78 -2.57
C ILE A 73 -2.81 10.69 -1.44
N ILE A 74 -3.02 9.85 -0.42
CA ILE A 74 -2.05 9.70 0.68
C ILE A 74 -0.72 9.18 0.13
N ALA A 75 -0.71 8.12 -0.68
CA ALA A 75 0.52 7.59 -1.24
C ALA A 75 1.27 8.66 -2.09
N VAL A 76 0.56 9.38 -2.96
CA VAL A 76 1.14 10.41 -3.82
C VAL A 76 1.58 11.65 -3.04
N VAL A 77 0.75 12.17 -2.13
CA VAL A 77 1.06 13.34 -1.32
C VAL A 77 2.22 13.04 -0.38
N THR A 78 2.23 11.89 0.28
CA THR A 78 3.32 11.55 1.20
C THR A 78 4.63 11.33 0.44
N ALA A 79 4.59 10.67 -0.73
CA ALA A 79 5.74 10.58 -1.63
C ALA A 79 6.21 11.96 -2.10
N SER A 80 5.29 12.85 -2.48
CA SER A 80 5.62 14.19 -2.98
C SER A 80 6.21 15.10 -1.90
N ILE A 81 5.64 15.08 -0.69
CA ILE A 81 6.19 15.82 0.47
C ILE A 81 7.59 15.30 0.81
N TYR A 82 7.76 13.98 0.83
CA TYR A 82 9.06 13.38 1.15
C TYR A 82 10.11 13.72 0.09
N LEU A 83 9.74 13.67 -1.18
CA LEU A 83 10.60 14.02 -2.32
C LEU A 83 10.97 15.50 -2.32
N ASN A 84 10.04 16.39 -1.96
CA ASN A 84 10.28 17.83 -1.84
C ASN A 84 11.21 18.18 -0.66
N ASN A 85 11.14 17.43 0.44
CA ASN A 85 11.96 17.69 1.64
C ASN A 85 13.36 17.08 1.58
N THR A 86 13.56 15.99 0.83
CA THR A 86 14.84 15.26 0.83
C THR A 86 15.64 15.45 -0.46
N VAL A 87 15.02 15.90 -1.56
CA VAL A 87 15.63 15.98 -2.91
C VAL A 87 16.22 14.63 -3.37
N ASP A 88 15.96 13.54 -2.63
CA ASP A 88 16.57 12.24 -2.83
C ASP A 88 15.53 11.26 -3.36
N LEU A 89 15.62 11.03 -4.67
CA LEU A 89 14.75 10.14 -5.40
C LEU A 89 14.80 8.70 -4.84
N TYR A 90 15.98 8.24 -4.39
CA TYR A 90 16.17 6.88 -3.89
C TYR A 90 15.50 6.68 -2.53
N ALA A 91 15.53 7.70 -1.68
CA ALA A 91 14.82 7.68 -0.41
C ALA A 91 13.30 7.58 -0.63
N CYS A 92 12.75 8.27 -1.65
CA CYS A 92 11.33 8.15 -2.00
C CYS A 92 10.99 6.76 -2.54
N PHE A 93 11.85 6.15 -3.36
CA PHE A 93 11.67 4.78 -3.83
C PHE A 93 11.72 3.74 -2.69
N GLN A 94 12.60 3.91 -1.71
CA GLN A 94 12.64 3.06 -0.51
C GLN A 94 11.36 3.19 0.33
N MET A 95 10.82 4.41 0.45
CA MET A 95 9.56 4.64 1.14
C MET A 95 8.38 3.99 0.41
N LEU A 96 8.28 4.15 -0.91
CA LEU A 96 7.20 3.56 -1.70
C LEU A 96 7.26 2.03 -1.74
N SER A 97 8.45 1.46 -1.94
CA SER A 97 8.62 0.00 -1.99
C SER A 97 8.32 -0.66 -0.63
N SER A 98 8.76 -0.05 0.48
CA SER A 98 8.41 -0.54 1.83
C SER A 98 6.92 -0.40 2.15
N LEU A 99 6.27 0.68 1.73
CA LEU A 99 4.82 0.86 1.84
C LEU A 99 4.05 -0.22 1.08
N ILE A 100 4.40 -0.47 -0.19
CA ILE A 100 3.75 -1.49 -1.02
C ILE A 100 3.97 -2.88 -0.43
N PHE A 101 5.19 -3.18 -0.01
CA PHE A 101 5.52 -4.47 0.60
C PHE A 101 4.71 -4.73 1.88
N THR A 102 4.72 -3.77 2.82
CA THR A 102 4.04 -3.92 4.12
C THR A 102 2.52 -3.97 3.98
N SER A 103 1.92 -3.10 3.17
CA SER A 103 0.48 -3.13 2.90
C SER A 103 0.05 -4.43 2.22
N GLY A 104 0.79 -4.86 1.19
CA GLY A 104 0.56 -6.14 0.51
C GLY A 104 0.67 -7.32 1.46
N LEU A 105 1.65 -7.31 2.39
CA LEU A 105 1.87 -8.38 3.35
C LEU A 105 0.74 -8.48 4.37
N ILE A 106 0.22 -7.35 4.85
CA ILE A 106 -0.94 -7.32 5.74
C ILE A 106 -2.17 -7.88 5.03
N TRP A 107 -2.42 -7.46 3.79
CA TRP A 107 -3.52 -8.01 3.00
C TRP A 107 -3.35 -9.48 2.71
N TYR A 108 -2.14 -9.95 2.45
CA TYR A 108 -1.86 -11.37 2.26
C TYR A 108 -2.21 -12.18 3.52
N VAL A 109 -1.72 -11.74 4.68
CA VAL A 109 -1.98 -12.40 5.98
C VAL A 109 -3.47 -12.40 6.32
N GLN A 110 -4.19 -11.32 5.99
CA GLN A 110 -5.61 -11.16 6.31
C GLN A 110 -6.55 -11.53 5.16
N LYS A 111 -6.02 -12.02 4.03
CA LYS A 111 -6.73 -12.19 2.75
C LYS A 111 -8.09 -12.87 2.91
N SER A 112 -8.12 -14.02 3.59
CA SER A 112 -9.35 -14.81 3.79
C SER A 112 -10.41 -14.07 4.63
N LYS A 113 -9.99 -13.30 5.64
CA LYS A 113 -10.89 -12.51 6.49
C LYS A 113 -11.41 -11.28 5.75
N LEU A 114 -10.55 -10.61 4.98
CA LEU A 114 -10.90 -9.42 4.20
C LEU A 114 -11.90 -9.74 3.08
N ILE A 115 -11.68 -10.84 2.35
CA ILE A 115 -12.61 -11.28 1.31
C ILE A 115 -13.98 -11.61 1.91
N LYS A 116 -14.02 -12.35 3.03
CA LYS A 116 -15.28 -12.62 3.75
C LYS A 116 -15.96 -11.35 4.22
N TYR A 117 -15.21 -10.38 4.74
CA TYR A 117 -15.74 -9.10 5.21
C TYR A 117 -16.35 -8.26 4.07
N LEU A 118 -15.76 -8.29 2.88
CA LEU A 118 -16.26 -7.56 1.70
C LEU A 118 -17.43 -8.25 1.00
N MET A 119 -17.59 -9.56 1.17
CA MET A 119 -18.73 -10.33 0.66
C MET A 119 -19.96 -10.30 1.58
N ALA A 120 -19.79 -9.91 2.85
CA ALA A 120 -20.83 -9.87 3.88
C ALA A 120 -21.43 -8.47 4.06
#